data_AF-A0A183FWV8-F1
#
_entry.id   AF-A0A183FWV8-F1
#
_cell.length_a   1.000
_cell.length_b   1.000
_cell.length_c   1.000
_cell.angle_alpha   90.00
_cell.angle_beta   90.00
_cell.angle_gamma   90.00
#
_symmetry.space_group_name_H-M   'P 1'
#
loop_
_entity.id
_entity.type
_entity.pdbx_description
1 polymer ?
#
loop_
_entity_poly.entity_id
_entity_poly.type
_entity_poly.pdbx_seq_one_letter_code
_entity_poly.pdbx_strand_id
1 'polypeptide(L)'
;MREVCAKTKQGDTLNILDNESFTTSFHIAHLADKGHPAAEIARRLQISARTVRHIVKQYTEEGTVEPRKRSGGPRTVNTLRLRKVIKKRIDRNNGLSMHRMAVDLGVSRRTTQKIVKQDLVLRSCRLYCGQTLTEAD
;
A
#
# COMPACT_ATOMS: atom_id res chain seq x y z
N MET A 1 -56.24 -7.22 -39.13
CA MET A 1 -55.05 -7.72 -39.84
C MET A 1 -53.94 -7.93 -38.80
N ARG A 2 -53.56 -9.20 -38.57
CA ARG A 2 -52.25 -9.79 -38.15
C ARG A 2 -51.44 -9.10 -37.03
N GLU A 3 -50.76 -9.76 -36.09
CA GLU A 3 -50.56 -11.12 -35.58
C GLU A 3 -49.74 -10.91 -34.27
N VAL A 4 -50.13 -11.50 -33.13
CA VAL A 4 -49.42 -12.61 -32.42
C VAL A 4 -47.90 -12.40 -32.31
N CYS A 5 -47.29 -12.35 -31.11
CA CYS A 5 -46.60 -13.47 -30.43
C CYS A 5 -45.61 -12.80 -29.42
N ALA A 6 -45.17 -13.30 -28.27
CA ALA A 6 -45.27 -14.57 -27.58
C ALA A 6 -44.97 -14.32 -26.08
N LYS A 7 -45.45 -15.22 -25.24
CA LYS A 7 -45.02 -15.36 -23.84
C LYS A 7 -43.60 -15.92 -23.77
N THR A 8 -42.81 -15.51 -22.77
CA THR A 8 -41.89 -16.41 -22.08
C THR A 8 -42.02 -16.19 -20.57
N LYS A 9 -42.62 -17.19 -19.90
CA LYS A 9 -42.38 -17.43 -18.48
C LYS A 9 -41.18 -18.36 -18.42
N GLN A 10 -40.08 -17.92 -17.83
CA GLN A 10 -39.12 -18.84 -17.26
C GLN A 10 -38.56 -18.19 -16.00
N GLY A 11 -38.87 -18.79 -14.85
CA GLY A 11 -38.01 -18.64 -13.71
C GLY A 11 -36.74 -19.42 -14.03
N ASP A 12 -35.63 -18.72 -14.11
CA ASP A 12 -34.30 -19.33 -14.18
C ASP A 12 -33.47 -18.70 -13.06
N THR A 13 -33.38 -19.47 -11.98
CA THR A 13 -32.14 -19.71 -11.23
C THR A 13 -31.08 -18.62 -11.32
N LEU A 14 -31.07 -17.70 -10.35
CA LEU A 14 -29.81 -17.11 -9.86
C LEU A 14 -29.62 -17.47 -8.38
N ASN A 15 -29.77 -18.75 -8.08
CA ASN A 15 -28.90 -19.39 -7.08
C ASN A 15 -27.64 -19.83 -7.81
N ILE A 16 -26.85 -18.88 -8.27
CA ILE A 16 -25.47 -19.15 -8.60
C ILE A 16 -24.71 -18.77 -7.35
N LEU A 17 -24.35 -19.81 -6.61
CA LEU A 17 -23.28 -19.78 -5.65
C LEU A 17 -21.99 -19.48 -6.42
N ASP A 18 -21.77 -18.21 -6.76
CA ASP A 18 -20.43 -17.71 -7.03
C ASP A 18 -19.74 -17.59 -5.67
N ASN A 19 -19.31 -18.75 -5.18
CA ASN A 19 -18.27 -18.90 -4.15
C ASN A 19 -16.91 -18.47 -4.72
N GLU A 20 -16.87 -17.27 -5.28
CA GLU A 20 -15.66 -16.56 -5.68
C GLU A 20 -15.63 -15.29 -4.83
N SER A 21 -15.42 -15.45 -3.51
CA SER A 21 -14.97 -14.43 -2.55
C SER A 21 -15.27 -12.96 -2.90
N PHE A 22 -16.52 -12.60 -3.20
CA PHE A 22 -16.88 -11.21 -3.44
C PHE A 22 -16.81 -10.48 -2.10
N THR A 23 -15.80 -9.63 -1.95
CA THR A 23 -15.71 -8.78 -0.75
C THR A 23 -16.99 -7.95 -0.63
N THR A 24 -17.48 -7.78 0.60
CA THR A 24 -18.71 -7.00 0.87
C THR A 24 -18.61 -5.59 0.28
N SER A 25 -17.41 -5.02 0.28
CA SER A 25 -17.10 -3.74 -0.35
C SER A 25 -17.33 -3.72 -1.86
N PHE A 26 -16.97 -4.78 -2.58
CA PHE A 26 -17.15 -4.85 -4.04
C PHE A 26 -18.63 -4.97 -4.41
N HIS A 27 -19.36 -5.78 -3.65
CA HIS A 27 -20.81 -5.92 -3.85
C HIS A 27 -21.56 -4.60 -3.56
N ILE A 28 -21.08 -3.79 -2.60
CA ILE A 28 -21.60 -2.44 -2.34
C ILE A 28 -21.33 -1.48 -3.51
N ALA A 29 -20.10 -1.47 -4.05
CA ALA A 29 -19.74 -0.61 -5.17
C ALA A 29 -20.57 -0.94 -6.43
N HIS A 30 -20.70 -2.22 -6.77
CA HIS A 30 -21.52 -2.68 -7.90
C HIS A 30 -22.99 -2.26 -7.79
N LEU A 31 -23.57 -2.34 -6.59
CA LEU A 31 -24.95 -1.91 -6.38
C LEU A 31 -25.11 -0.39 -6.43
N ALA A 32 -24.08 0.37 -6.02
CA ALA A 32 -24.06 1.82 -6.14
C ALA A 32 -23.99 2.26 -7.62
N ASP A 33 -23.19 1.57 -8.45
CA ASP A 33 -23.10 1.82 -9.90
C ASP A 33 -24.42 1.52 -10.62
N LYS A 34 -25.18 0.54 -10.13
CA LYS A 34 -26.55 0.26 -10.59
C LYS A 34 -27.59 1.29 -10.13
N GLY A 35 -27.19 2.30 -9.35
CA GLY A 35 -28.08 3.37 -8.89
C GLY A 35 -28.93 3.03 -7.66
N HIS A 36 -28.62 1.96 -6.92
CA HIS A 36 -29.35 1.67 -5.69
C HIS A 36 -28.96 2.64 -4.55
N PRO A 37 -29.94 3.18 -3.80
CA PRO A 37 -29.65 4.03 -2.65
C PRO A 37 -28.99 3.24 -1.53
N ALA A 38 -28.06 3.87 -0.80
CA ALA A 38 -27.28 3.23 0.27
C ALA A 38 -28.15 2.52 1.34
N ALA A 39 -29.36 3.03 1.61
CA ALA A 39 -30.31 2.40 2.53
C ALA A 39 -30.86 1.06 2.01
N GLU A 40 -31.07 0.94 0.70
CA GLU A 40 -31.53 -0.29 0.07
C GLU A 40 -30.41 -1.33 0.03
N ILE A 41 -29.19 -0.90 -0.29
CA ILE A 41 -27.99 -1.74 -0.23
C ILE A 41 -27.79 -2.29 1.20
N ALA A 42 -27.92 -1.45 2.22
CA ALA A 42 -27.82 -1.85 3.62
C ALA A 42 -28.85 -2.94 4.00
N ARG A 43 -30.11 -2.81 3.55
CA ARG A 43 -31.15 -3.81 3.79
C ARG A 43 -30.87 -5.13 3.06
N ARG A 44 -30.45 -5.06 1.80
CA ARG A 44 -30.14 -6.26 0.98
C ARG A 44 -28.95 -7.05 1.52
N LEU A 45 -27.89 -6.36 1.94
CA LEU A 45 -26.66 -6.99 2.43
C LEU A 45 -26.66 -7.23 3.94
N GLN A 46 -27.69 -6.75 4.66
CA GLN A 46 -27.75 -6.80 6.13
C GLN A 46 -26.52 -6.15 6.82
N ILE A 47 -25.97 -5.10 6.20
CA ILE A 47 -24.81 -4.35 6.70
C ILE A 47 -25.29 -3.00 7.25
N SER A 48 -24.59 -2.48 8.25
CA SER A 48 -24.92 -1.15 8.79
C SER A 48 -24.90 -0.09 7.69
N ALA A 49 -25.91 0.78 7.67
CA ALA A 49 -25.98 1.88 6.71
C ALA A 49 -24.78 2.83 6.81
N ARG A 50 -24.12 2.91 7.98
CA ARG A 50 -22.88 3.65 8.18
C ARG A 50 -21.74 3.08 7.35
N THR A 51 -21.57 1.76 7.37
CA THR A 51 -20.52 1.06 6.60
C THR A 51 -20.75 1.23 5.10
N VAL A 52 -21.99 1.06 4.63
CA VAL A 52 -22.33 1.25 3.22
C VAL A 52 -22.01 2.67 2.77
N ARG A 53 -22.43 3.70 3.53
CA ARG A 53 -22.11 5.09 3.21
C ARG A 53 -20.60 5.37 3.19
N HIS A 54 -19.85 4.79 4.13
CA HIS A 54 -18.39 4.93 4.16
C HIS A 54 -17.74 4.35 2.91
N ILE A 55 -18.15 3.14 2.50
CA ILE A 55 -17.60 2.46 1.32
C ILE A 55 -17.99 3.19 0.04
N VAL A 56 -19.25 3.61 -0.12
CA VAL A 56 -19.69 4.41 -1.28
C VAL A 56 -18.90 5.71 -1.37
N LYS A 57 -18.73 6.42 -0.25
CA LYS A 57 -17.92 7.64 -0.20
C LYS A 57 -16.46 7.38 -0.61
N GLN A 58 -15.86 6.31 -0.08
CA GLN A 58 -14.49 5.93 -0.41
C GLN A 58 -14.36 5.59 -1.90
N TYR A 59 -15.33 4.85 -2.45
CA TYR A 59 -15.37 4.50 -3.86
C TYR A 59 -15.47 5.73 -4.77
N THR A 60 -16.31 6.72 -4.41
CA THR A 60 -16.43 7.96 -5.18
C THR A 60 -15.17 8.85 -5.10
N GLU A 61 -14.43 8.82 -3.99
CA GLU A 61 -13.24 9.66 -3.79
C GLU A 61 -11.96 9.04 -4.39
N GLU A 62 -11.78 7.73 -4.24
CA GLU A 62 -10.53 7.05 -4.56
C GLU A 62 -10.63 6.11 -5.76
N GLY A 63 -11.85 5.85 -6.27
CA GLY A 63 -12.10 4.89 -7.35
C GLY A 63 -11.74 3.44 -6.99
N THR A 64 -11.44 3.17 -5.70
CA THR A 64 -10.91 1.89 -5.24
C THR A 64 -11.76 1.37 -4.08
N VAL A 65 -12.09 0.08 -4.16
CA VAL A 65 -12.92 -0.65 -3.18
C VAL A 65 -12.07 -1.23 -2.04
N GLU A 66 -10.77 -1.40 -2.27
CA GLU A 66 -9.83 -1.90 -1.28
C GLU A 66 -9.77 -0.99 -0.04
N PRO A 67 -9.73 -1.56 1.18
CA PRO A 67 -9.63 -0.75 2.38
C PRO A 67 -8.35 0.09 2.37
N ARG A 68 -8.47 1.36 2.75
CA ARG A 68 -7.31 2.25 2.90
C ARG A 68 -6.29 1.60 3.84
N LYS A 69 -5.04 1.46 3.37
CA LYS A 69 -3.94 1.03 4.23
C LYS A 69 -3.83 2.02 5.39
N ARG A 70 -3.89 1.51 6.62
CA ARG A 70 -3.73 2.36 7.81
C ARG A 70 -2.38 3.07 7.74
N SER A 71 -2.38 4.38 7.94
CA SER A 71 -1.14 5.12 8.12
C SER A 71 -0.46 4.63 9.40
N GLY A 72 0.72 4.03 9.26
CA GLY A 72 1.59 3.75 10.39
C GLY A 72 2.20 5.04 10.93
N GLY A 73 2.52 5.07 12.23
CA GLY A 73 3.26 6.18 12.81
C GLY A 73 4.70 6.26 12.26
N PRO A 74 5.28 7.47 12.13
CA PRO A 74 6.68 7.63 11.75
C PRO A 74 7.59 7.05 12.84
N ARG A 75 8.72 6.47 12.43
CA ARG A 75 9.71 5.94 13.37
C ARG A 75 10.45 7.10 14.04
N THR A 76 10.38 7.21 15.37
CA THR A 76 10.97 8.31 16.16
C THR A 76 12.46 8.55 15.86
N VAL A 77 13.25 7.49 15.73
CA VAL A 77 14.71 7.61 15.54
C VAL A 77 15.08 7.85 14.06
N ASN A 78 14.23 7.47 13.10
CA ASN A 78 14.54 7.59 11.68
C ASN A 78 14.08 8.95 11.12
N THR A 79 14.73 10.01 11.56
CA THR A 79 14.46 11.36 11.06
C THR A 79 15.13 11.60 9.70
N LEU A 80 14.53 12.47 8.88
CA LEU A 80 15.12 12.90 7.61
C LEU A 80 16.52 13.51 7.79
N ARG A 81 16.74 14.22 8.91
CA ARG A 81 18.04 14.78 9.28
C ARG A 81 19.09 13.69 9.47
N LEU A 82 18.78 12.64 10.22
CA LEU A 82 19.69 11.52 10.45
C LEU A 82 20.06 10.83 9.14
N ARG A 83 19.09 10.59 8.26
CA ARG A 83 19.32 10.01 6.92
C ARG A 83 20.27 10.87 6.07
N LYS A 84 20.05 12.18 6.04
CA LYS A 84 20.92 13.13 5.31
C LYS A 84 22.36 13.13 5.85
N VAL A 85 22.53 13.11 7.17
CA VAL A 85 23.86 13.09 7.80
C VAL A 85 24.60 11.78 7.51
N ILE A 86 23.91 10.64 7.60
CA ILE A 86 24.49 9.33 7.28
C ILE A 86 24.91 9.29 5.79
N LYS A 87 24.04 9.73 4.87
CA LYS A 87 24.37 9.80 3.45
C LYS A 87 25.63 10.63 3.19
N LYS A 88 25.69 11.86 3.72
CA LYS A 88 26.88 12.72 3.61
C LYS A 88 28.15 12.13 4.23
N ARG A 89 28.05 11.25 5.24
CA ARG A 89 29.22 10.59 5.84
C ARG A 89 29.75 9.49 4.92
N ILE A 90 28.85 8.71 4.32
CA ILE A 90 29.20 7.67 3.36
C ILE A 90 29.81 8.28 2.10
N ASP A 91 29.21 9.36 1.57
CA ASP A 91 29.70 10.05 0.37
C ASP A 91 31.12 10.62 0.57
N ARG A 92 31.45 11.06 1.80
CA ARG A 92 32.79 11.56 2.15
C ARG A 92 33.82 10.44 2.37
N ASN A 93 33.40 9.33 2.96
CA ASN A 93 34.26 8.19 3.24
C ASN A 93 33.46 6.88 3.21
N ASN A 94 33.56 6.17 2.09
CA ASN A 94 32.85 4.91 1.84
C ASN A 94 33.46 3.70 2.57
N GLY A 95 34.67 3.83 3.13
CA GLY A 95 35.33 2.81 3.96
C GLY A 95 34.93 2.85 5.43
N LEU A 96 34.06 3.78 5.82
CA LEU A 96 33.73 4.00 7.23
C LEU A 96 32.74 2.96 7.78
N SER A 97 33.09 2.35 8.92
CA SER A 97 32.26 1.34 9.57
C SER A 97 30.92 1.90 10.06
N MET A 98 29.83 1.16 9.79
CA MET A 98 28.49 1.48 10.31
C MET A 98 28.45 1.61 11.84
N HIS A 99 29.30 0.86 12.55
CA HIS A 99 29.40 0.97 14.00
C HIS A 99 29.98 2.31 14.42
N ARG A 100 31.05 2.77 13.75
CA ARG A 100 31.65 4.07 14.04
C ARG A 100 30.68 5.22 13.78
N MET A 101 29.94 5.18 12.68
CA MET A 101 28.87 6.16 12.42
C MET A 101 27.82 6.19 13.53
N ALA A 102 27.46 5.02 14.05
CA ALA A 102 26.42 4.91 15.07
C ALA A 102 26.87 5.54 16.40
N VAL A 103 28.10 5.23 16.83
CA VAL A 103 28.72 5.81 18.03
C VAL A 103 28.81 7.33 17.91
N ASP A 104 29.34 7.84 16.80
CA ASP A 104 29.50 9.27 16.57
C ASP A 104 28.17 10.05 16.47
N LEU A 105 27.07 9.37 16.16
CA LEU A 105 25.73 9.95 16.03
C LEU A 105 24.85 9.69 17.26
N GLY A 106 25.36 8.95 18.26
CA GLY A 106 24.60 8.58 19.45
C GLY A 106 23.38 7.68 19.16
N VAL A 107 23.40 6.93 18.05
CA VAL A 107 22.30 6.05 17.64
C VAL A 107 22.71 4.59 17.70
N SER A 108 21.73 3.69 17.85
CA SER A 108 22.03 2.26 17.83
C SER A 108 22.60 1.83 16.47
N ARG A 109 23.57 0.90 16.49
CA ARG A 109 24.12 0.28 15.27
C ARG A 109 23.02 -0.31 14.38
N ARG A 110 21.98 -0.91 15.00
CA ARG A 110 20.84 -1.50 14.28
C ARG A 110 20.04 -0.45 13.52
N THR A 111 19.85 0.74 14.09
CA THR A 111 19.16 1.85 13.42
C THR A 111 19.97 2.33 12.23
N THR A 112 21.26 2.60 12.39
CA THR A 112 22.16 3.00 11.30
C THR A 112 22.14 1.96 10.18
N GLN A 113 22.23 0.67 10.53
CA GLN A 113 22.18 -0.41 9.55
C GLN A 113 20.85 -0.46 8.79
N LYS A 114 19.71 -0.28 9.47
CA LYS A 114 18.39 -0.23 8.81
C LYS A 114 18.29 0.97 7.86
N ILE A 115 18.75 2.15 8.26
CA ILE A 115 18.74 3.34 7.39
C ILE A 115 19.60 3.10 6.14
N VAL A 116 20.81 2.58 6.30
CA VAL A 116 21.70 2.31 5.17
C VAL A 116 21.11 1.27 4.22
N LYS A 117 20.54 0.17 4.74
CA LYS A 117 20.03 -0.92 3.91
C LYS A 117 18.64 -0.68 3.32
N GLN A 118 17.71 -0.14 4.12
CA GLN A 118 16.31 0.02 3.73
C GLN A 118 16.06 1.38 3.06
N ASP A 119 16.63 2.46 3.59
CA ASP A 119 16.31 3.81 3.13
C ASP A 119 17.29 4.34 2.08
N LEU A 120 18.57 4.01 2.20
CA LEU A 120 19.60 4.40 1.22
C LEU A 120 19.87 3.30 0.18
N VAL A 121 19.29 2.11 0.38
CA VAL A 121 19.41 0.95 -0.53
C VAL A 121 20.89 0.58 -0.82
N LEU A 122 21.78 0.83 0.13
CA LEU A 122 23.19 0.51 0.01
C LEU A 122 23.46 -0.88 0.59
N ARG A 123 24.11 -1.74 -0.20
CA ARG A 123 24.68 -3.00 0.31
C ARG A 123 26.00 -2.71 1.02
N SER A 124 26.36 -3.56 1.98
CA SER A 124 27.61 -3.43 2.72
C SER A 124 28.80 -3.43 1.76
N CYS A 125 29.51 -2.31 1.70
CA CYS A 125 30.75 -2.18 0.93
C CYS A 125 31.86 -2.94 1.67
N ARG A 126 32.03 -4.23 1.35
CA ARG A 126 33.22 -5.00 1.77
C ARG A 126 34.09 -5.41 0.57
N LEU A 127 33.79 -4.94 -0.65
CA LEU A 127 34.41 -5.44 -1.89
C LEU A 127 34.95 -4.38 -2.85
N TYR A 128 34.85 -3.07 -2.57
CA TYR A 128 35.32 -2.04 -3.52
C TYR A 128 36.10 -0.91 -2.83
N CYS A 129 37.13 -1.27 -2.07
CA CYS A 129 38.15 -0.31 -1.66
C CYS A 129 39.51 -0.95 -1.94
N GLY A 130 40.00 -0.69 -3.15
CA GLY A 130 41.26 -1.18 -3.65
C GLY A 130 41.52 -0.61 -5.03
N GLN A 131 41.71 0.70 -5.12
CA GLN A 131 42.43 1.34 -6.22
C GLN A 131 43.26 2.47 -5.60
N THR A 132 44.51 2.14 -5.27
CA THR A 132 45.58 3.14 -5.30
C THR A 132 45.65 3.64 -6.74
N LEU A 133 45.37 4.92 -6.95
CA LEU A 133 45.79 5.59 -8.18
C LEU A 133 47.32 5.67 -8.11
N THR A 134 48.00 4.74 -8.77
CA THR A 134 49.40 4.96 -9.17
C THR A 134 49.36 6.01 -10.27
N GLU A 135 50.02 7.14 -10.03
CA GLU A 135 50.35 8.06 -11.13
C GLU A 135 51.21 7.29 -12.15
N ALA A 136 50.83 7.39 -13.41
CA ALA A 136 51.64 6.92 -14.52
C ALA A 136 52.41 8.13 -15.05
N ASP A 137 53.73 8.06 -14.99
CA ASP A 137 54.68 8.99 -15.61
C ASP A 137 54.49 9.06 -17.14
#